data_AF-Q2TUP5-F1
#
_entry.id   AF-Q2TUP5-F1
#
_cell.length_a   1.000
_cell.length_b   1.000
_cell.length_c   1.000
_cell.angle_alpha   90.00
_cell.angle_beta   90.00
_cell.angle_gamma   90.00
#
_symmetry.space_group_name_H-M   'P 1'
#
loop_
_entity.id
_entity.type
_entity.pdbx_description
1 polymer ?
#
loop_
_entity_poly.entity_id
_entity_poly.type
_entity_poly.pdbx_seq_one_letter_code
_entity_poly.pdbx_strand_id
1 'polypeptide(L)'
;MNVHFPQDEIARAEAYNIVNANEQYIVPTSGEPIRGLIQDHIVSAVLLTKKDTFLTQEEYHHLLYSACVSTVAPDFKHGNLSKKISLVKSDEEISPLLPAIWKPKPLWTGKQVISTILDHVTRGQPPFTVKRAGRIPAGYFGKKNGEYKVLVHKNELVHGVIDKAQFGKFGLVHAVHELYGASAAGRLFSVFTRLFTAYLQMHGFTCGVDDLLVRQCAEMDRRRKLDESETIGDHVHSWFIGAKDAEMDPIRMQAAIGKLVRGKGESAIARLDRMMSSALNRLTSEVNNSLFPEGLSKSFPSNCLSLMTSSGAKGGLVNFTQISSLLGQQELEGKRVPRMVSGKTLPCFLPWDSAARAGGSISDRFLNGLRPQEYYFHCMAGREGLVDTAIKTARSGYLQRRLMKNLECLRVNYDHTVRDSDGSIIEFIYGEDGVDVVKTSWLTEFKFLAANKKTLSARLGVHQLEDALPSEYDSYIKDLPDALEEKMNKFIEKLSKKKRDSLHLRKLKHFRNLLKLKYFSSLAQPGEAVGVIAAQSIGEPS
;
A
#
# COMPACT_ATOMS: atom_id res chain seq x y z
N MET A 1 -4.95 19.03 17.37
CA MET A 1 -3.53 18.65 17.64
C MET A 1 -3.01 19.60 18.69
N ASN A 2 -2.34 19.09 19.72
CA ASN A 2 -1.67 19.93 20.71
C ASN A 2 -0.30 20.30 20.17
N VAL A 3 0.14 21.54 20.40
CA VAL A 3 1.48 22.00 20.07
C VAL A 3 2.25 22.15 21.37
N HIS A 4 3.29 21.33 21.54
CA HIS A 4 4.20 21.41 22.68
C HIS A 4 5.49 22.08 22.22
N PHE A 5 5.95 23.07 23.00
CA PHE A 5 7.14 23.86 22.66
C PHE A 5 8.28 23.59 23.66
N PRO A 6 9.30 22.80 23.27
CA PRO A 6 10.47 22.52 24.13
C PRO A 6 11.17 23.80 24.58
N GLN A 7 11.56 23.88 25.86
CA GLN A 7 12.16 25.08 26.46
C GLN A 7 13.69 25.03 26.57
N ASP A 8 14.27 23.84 26.50
CA ASP A 8 15.69 23.57 26.71
C ASP A 8 16.34 22.97 25.45
N GLU A 9 17.66 23.14 25.33
CA GLU A 9 18.41 22.65 24.16
C GLU A 9 18.44 21.11 24.07
N ILE A 10 18.36 20.40 25.20
CA ILE A 10 18.35 18.93 25.22
C ILE A 10 17.06 18.42 24.59
N ALA A 11 15.90 18.89 25.06
CA ALA A 11 14.63 18.52 24.45
C ALA A 11 14.51 19.00 22.98
N ARG A 12 15.11 20.15 22.63
CA ARG A 12 15.22 20.57 21.21
C ARG A 12 16.02 19.56 20.39
N ALA A 13 17.17 19.09 20.89
CA ALA A 13 17.99 18.11 20.20
C ALA A 13 17.27 16.76 20.02
N GLU A 14 16.55 16.29 21.05
CA GLU A 14 15.70 15.09 20.95
C GLU A 14 14.58 15.26 19.92
N ALA A 15 13.91 16.42 19.92
CA ALA A 15 12.84 16.69 18.97
C ALA A 15 13.33 16.75 17.52
N TYR A 16 14.51 17.34 17.26
CA TYR A 16 15.07 17.45 15.91
C TYR A 16 15.65 16.15 15.36
N ASN A 17 16.20 15.29 16.23
CA ASN A 17 16.97 14.12 15.80
C ASN A 17 16.26 12.78 16.05
N ILE A 18 15.38 12.68 17.05
CA ILE A 18 14.72 11.42 17.44
C ILE A 18 13.24 11.46 17.04
N VAL A 19 12.49 12.46 17.54
CA VAL A 19 11.03 12.54 17.36
C VAL A 19 10.64 13.18 16.02
N ASN A 20 11.63 13.59 15.22
CA ASN A 20 11.42 14.22 13.92
C ASN A 20 10.62 13.31 12.98
N ALA A 21 9.59 13.88 12.35
CA ALA A 21 8.73 13.16 11.41
C ALA A 21 9.48 12.48 10.26
N ASN A 22 10.66 12.97 9.87
CA ASN A 22 11.49 12.32 8.84
C ASN A 22 12.06 10.98 9.32
N GLU A 23 12.50 10.90 10.58
CA GLU A 23 13.00 9.66 11.18
C GLU A 23 11.84 8.68 11.48
N GLN A 24 10.64 9.21 11.74
CA GLN A 24 9.40 8.44 11.91
C GLN A 24 8.74 8.06 10.57
N TYR A 25 9.54 7.64 9.58
CA TYR A 25 9.05 7.23 8.25
C TYR A 25 8.40 5.85 8.26
N ILE A 26 8.93 4.94 9.08
CA ILE A 26 8.59 3.52 9.13
C ILE A 26 7.95 3.20 10.47
N VAL A 27 6.88 2.42 10.47
CA VAL A 27 6.22 1.97 11.70
C VAL A 27 7.00 0.80 12.32
N PRO A 28 7.26 0.81 13.64
CA PRO A 28 7.98 -0.28 14.30
C PRO A 28 7.16 -1.58 14.40
N THR A 29 5.83 -1.53 14.20
CA THR A 29 4.95 -2.71 14.22
C THR A 29 5.29 -3.74 13.14
N SER A 30 5.62 -3.28 11.93
CA SER A 30 5.74 -4.15 10.74
C SER A 30 6.90 -3.78 9.81
N GLY A 31 7.63 -2.71 10.13
CA GLY A 31 8.68 -2.16 9.27
C GLY A 31 8.13 -1.55 7.98
N GLU A 32 6.84 -1.18 7.95
CA GLU A 32 6.20 -0.58 6.79
C GLU A 32 6.23 0.96 6.81
N PRO A 33 6.43 1.62 5.65
CA PRO A 33 6.29 3.07 5.57
C PRO A 33 4.89 3.55 5.95
N ILE A 34 4.81 4.52 6.87
CA ILE A 34 3.54 5.16 7.26
C ILE A 34 3.31 6.47 6.51
N ARG A 35 4.38 7.20 6.18
CA ARG A 35 4.29 8.46 5.45
C ARG A 35 4.20 8.18 3.94
N GLY A 36 3.23 8.79 3.29
CA GLY A 36 3.01 8.64 1.86
C GLY A 36 2.16 9.78 1.31
N LEU A 37 2.19 9.98 0.00
CA LEU A 37 1.26 10.87 -0.67
C LEU A 37 -0.10 10.18 -0.81
N ILE A 38 -1.17 10.97 -0.81
CA ILE A 38 -2.55 10.46 -0.80
C ILE A 38 -3.39 11.10 -1.90
N GLN A 39 -4.50 10.44 -2.26
CA GLN A 39 -5.58 10.99 -3.09
C GLN A 39 -5.05 11.65 -4.39
N ASP A 40 -5.22 12.97 -4.52
CA ASP A 40 -4.95 13.78 -5.69
C ASP A 40 -3.50 13.66 -6.17
N HIS A 41 -2.54 13.56 -5.24
CA HIS A 41 -1.14 13.38 -5.59
C HIS A 41 -0.89 12.06 -6.29
N ILE A 42 -1.61 11.00 -5.91
CA ILE A 42 -1.49 9.68 -6.56
C ILE A 42 -2.08 9.73 -7.96
N VAL A 43 -3.24 10.38 -8.14
CA VAL A 43 -3.86 10.57 -9.45
C VAL A 43 -2.95 11.39 -10.36
N SER A 44 -2.45 12.52 -9.86
CA SER A 44 -1.52 13.37 -10.59
C SER A 44 -0.21 12.66 -10.93
N ALA A 45 0.31 11.81 -10.03
CA ALA A 45 1.51 11.02 -10.32
C ALA A 45 1.27 10.07 -11.49
N VAL A 46 0.12 9.40 -11.55
CA VAL A 46 -0.24 8.54 -12.67
C VAL A 46 -0.41 9.33 -13.95
N LEU A 47 -1.13 10.46 -13.91
CA LEU A 47 -1.36 11.32 -15.08
C LEU A 47 -0.09 11.97 -15.60
N LEU A 48 0.87 12.29 -14.74
CA LEU A 48 2.16 12.84 -15.16
C LEU A 48 3.04 11.73 -15.75
N THR A 49 3.07 10.55 -15.15
CA THR A 49 4.00 9.47 -15.54
C THR A 49 3.46 8.52 -16.61
N LYS A 50 2.20 8.66 -17.06
CA LYS A 50 1.68 7.91 -18.21
C LYS A 50 2.50 8.22 -19.48
N LYS A 51 2.51 7.27 -20.41
CA LYS A 51 3.32 7.36 -21.64
C LYS A 51 2.88 8.49 -22.59
N ASP A 52 1.60 8.86 -22.54
CA ASP A 52 1.01 9.86 -23.44
C ASP A 52 1.22 11.31 -22.97
N THR A 53 1.90 11.51 -21.84
CA THR A 53 2.17 12.86 -21.30
C THR A 53 3.44 13.43 -21.90
N PHE A 54 3.25 14.40 -22.79
CA PHE A 54 4.31 15.22 -23.36
C PHE A 54 4.18 16.66 -22.86
N LEU A 55 5.31 17.27 -22.54
CA LEU A 55 5.42 18.61 -22.00
C LEU A 55 6.28 19.45 -22.95
N THR A 56 5.86 20.68 -23.15
CA THR A 56 6.68 21.70 -23.81
C THR A 56 7.85 22.12 -22.93
N GLN A 57 8.81 22.84 -23.51
CA GLN A 57 9.96 23.36 -22.76
C GLN A 57 9.50 24.23 -21.58
N GLU A 58 8.52 25.10 -21.78
CA GLU A 58 8.01 26.03 -20.76
C GLU A 58 7.35 25.27 -19.61
N GLU A 59 6.48 24.32 -19.90
CA GLU A 59 5.81 23.49 -18.89
C GLU A 59 6.81 22.65 -18.10
N TYR A 60 7.80 22.05 -18.77
CA TYR A 60 8.85 21.27 -18.12
C TYR A 60 9.66 22.12 -17.13
N HIS A 61 10.13 23.30 -17.53
CA HIS A 61 10.89 24.18 -16.64
C HIS A 61 10.02 24.75 -15.52
N HIS A 62 8.75 25.08 -15.81
CA HIS A 62 7.81 25.55 -14.80
C HIS A 62 7.57 24.52 -13.71
N LEU A 63 7.30 23.26 -14.09
CA LEU A 63 7.10 22.16 -13.13
C LEU A 63 8.35 21.89 -12.29
N LEU A 64 9.54 21.88 -12.91
CA LEU A 64 10.80 21.70 -12.19
C LEU A 64 11.06 22.81 -11.19
N TYR A 65 10.89 24.07 -11.61
CA TYR A 65 11.06 25.21 -10.73
C TYR A 65 10.06 25.16 -9.57
N SER A 66 8.76 24.98 -9.86
CA SER A 66 7.74 24.89 -8.82
C SER A 66 7.97 23.74 -7.83
N ALA A 67 8.52 22.61 -8.30
CA ALA A 67 8.79 21.44 -7.46
C ALA A 67 10.06 21.62 -6.60
N CYS A 68 11.14 22.12 -7.21
CA CYS A 68 12.47 22.15 -6.60
C CYS A 68 12.82 23.46 -5.89
N VAL A 69 12.01 24.53 -6.01
CA VAL A 69 12.23 25.76 -5.24
C VAL A 69 12.29 25.44 -3.75
N SER A 70 13.47 25.68 -3.18
CA SER A 70 13.72 25.54 -1.76
C SER A 70 13.08 26.74 -1.05
N THR A 71 12.06 26.48 -0.23
CA THR A 71 11.54 27.48 0.71
C THR A 71 12.40 27.61 1.97
N VAL A 72 13.52 26.89 2.04
CA VAL A 72 14.49 27.06 3.11
C VAL A 72 15.12 28.42 2.91
N ALA A 73 15.00 29.31 3.89
CA ALA A 73 15.75 30.56 3.91
C ALA A 73 17.21 30.24 3.55
N PRO A 74 17.85 30.98 2.63
CA PRO A 74 19.23 30.70 2.26
C PRO A 74 20.05 30.58 3.55
N ASP A 75 20.84 29.52 3.68
CA ASP A 75 21.78 29.37 4.79
C ASP A 75 22.67 30.62 4.83
N PHE A 76 22.32 31.58 5.70
CA PHE A 76 23.13 32.75 5.96
C PHE A 76 24.35 32.27 6.73
N LYS A 77 25.36 31.76 6.03
CA LYS A 77 26.71 31.75 6.60
C LYS A 77 27.03 33.21 6.90
N HIS A 78 27.30 33.54 8.16
CA HIS A 78 27.98 34.78 8.53
C HIS A 78 29.39 34.76 7.94
N GLY A 79 29.49 35.04 6.64
CA GLY A 79 30.73 35.44 5.99
C GLY A 79 31.03 36.89 6.39
N ASN A 80 32.30 37.15 6.68
CA ASN A 80 32.84 38.44 7.11
C ASN A 80 32.14 39.67 6.49
N LEU A 81 31.90 40.65 7.35
CA LEU A 81 31.05 41.85 7.25
C LEU A 81 31.29 42.83 6.07
N SER A 82 31.88 42.45 4.94
CA SER A 82 32.39 43.46 3.97
C SER A 82 32.12 43.22 2.47
N LYS A 83 31.17 42.37 2.07
CA LYS A 83 30.68 42.38 0.67
C LYS A 83 29.16 42.18 0.60
N LYS A 84 28.44 43.22 0.14
CA LYS A 84 27.03 43.19 -0.30
C LYS A 84 26.84 42.40 -1.61
N ILE A 85 27.48 41.24 -1.73
CA ILE A 85 27.26 40.30 -2.84
C ILE A 85 27.06 38.93 -2.19
N SER A 86 25.80 38.52 -2.12
CA SER A 86 25.42 37.17 -1.77
C SER A 86 25.84 36.23 -2.90
N LEU A 87 26.88 35.44 -2.68
CA LEU A 87 27.17 34.27 -3.51
C LEU A 87 26.07 33.24 -3.25
N VAL A 88 25.09 33.16 -4.15
CA VAL A 88 24.22 31.98 -4.25
C VAL A 88 25.15 30.80 -4.50
N LYS A 89 25.20 29.83 -3.59
CA LYS A 89 25.94 28.60 -3.83
C LYS A 89 25.41 28.00 -5.14
N SER A 90 26.31 27.51 -5.99
CA SER A 90 26.02 26.68 -7.17
C SER A 90 25.19 25.40 -6.87
N ASP A 91 24.84 25.18 -5.61
CA ASP A 91 24.03 24.07 -5.09
C ASP A 91 22.55 24.15 -5.53
N GLU A 92 22.07 25.31 -6.01
CA GLU A 92 20.68 25.51 -6.44
C GLU A 92 20.45 25.41 -7.96
N GLU A 93 21.50 25.23 -8.77
CA GLU A 93 21.32 25.04 -10.22
C GLU A 93 20.70 23.66 -10.51
N ILE A 94 19.49 23.66 -11.07
CA ILE A 94 18.81 22.47 -11.57
C ILE A 94 19.38 22.17 -12.95
N SER A 95 19.97 21.00 -13.16
CA SER A 95 20.43 20.55 -14.47
C SER A 95 19.27 19.88 -15.24
N PRO A 96 18.65 20.55 -16.23
CA PRO A 96 17.57 19.94 -17.00
C PRO A 96 18.09 18.82 -17.89
N LEU A 97 17.23 17.84 -18.17
CA LEU A 97 17.52 16.78 -19.14
C LEU A 97 17.22 17.26 -20.57
N LEU A 98 17.87 16.63 -21.53
CA LEU A 98 17.59 16.85 -22.96
C LEU A 98 16.18 16.34 -23.33
N PRO A 99 15.51 16.95 -24.33
CA PRO A 99 14.18 16.52 -24.74
C PRO A 99 14.20 15.08 -25.28
N ALA A 100 13.14 14.33 -25.01
CA ALA A 100 12.97 12.97 -25.55
C ALA A 100 12.68 12.98 -27.06
N ILE A 101 11.97 14.00 -27.54
CA ILE A 101 11.63 14.19 -28.94
C ILE A 101 12.23 15.52 -29.40
N TRP A 102 13.06 15.49 -30.44
CA TRP A 102 13.72 16.68 -30.97
C TRP A 102 12.97 17.35 -32.13
N LYS A 103 12.30 16.55 -32.98
CA LYS A 103 11.52 17.01 -34.13
C LYS A 103 10.13 16.36 -34.09
N PRO A 104 9.04 17.04 -34.50
CA PRO A 104 8.99 18.39 -35.11
C PRO A 104 9.13 19.54 -34.10
N LYS A 105 8.89 19.30 -32.80
CA LYS A 105 9.11 20.25 -31.71
C LYS A 105 9.84 19.55 -30.56
N PRO A 106 10.67 20.27 -29.78
CA PRO A 106 11.30 19.70 -28.59
C PRO A 106 10.24 19.40 -27.52
N LEU A 107 10.07 18.12 -27.17
CA LEU A 107 9.12 17.68 -26.15
C LEU A 107 9.81 16.81 -25.10
N TRP A 108 9.42 17.02 -23.86
CA TRP A 108 9.82 16.22 -22.70
C TRP A 108 8.68 15.30 -22.29
N THR A 109 9.02 14.18 -21.67
CA THR A 109 8.03 13.28 -21.07
C THR A 109 7.86 13.59 -19.59
N GLY A 110 6.68 13.31 -19.02
CA GLY A 110 6.49 13.48 -17.58
C GLY A 110 7.40 12.56 -16.73
N LYS A 111 7.87 11.44 -17.29
CA LYS A 111 8.89 10.59 -16.66
C LYS A 111 10.25 11.29 -16.53
N GLN A 112 10.64 12.10 -17.52
CA GLN A 112 11.88 12.89 -17.46
C GLN A 112 11.84 13.93 -16.34
N VAL A 113 10.68 14.51 -16.03
CA VAL A 113 10.53 15.43 -14.88
C VAL A 113 10.91 14.71 -13.58
N ILE A 114 10.42 13.49 -13.39
CA ILE A 114 10.76 12.68 -12.22
C ILE A 114 12.26 12.35 -12.20
N SER A 115 12.84 11.95 -13.33
CA SER A 115 14.29 11.67 -13.41
C SER A 115 15.13 12.87 -12.98
N THR A 116 14.82 14.08 -13.49
CA THR A 116 15.53 15.31 -13.11
C THR A 116 15.39 15.63 -11.63
N ILE A 117 14.21 15.39 -11.04
CA ILE A 117 13.98 15.56 -9.61
C ILE A 117 14.81 14.57 -8.79
N LEU A 118 14.88 13.30 -9.22
CA LEU A 118 15.70 12.30 -8.54
C LEU A 118 17.18 12.68 -8.58
N ASP A 119 17.68 13.16 -9.72
CA ASP A 119 19.05 13.67 -9.85
C ASP A 119 19.31 14.88 -8.95
N HIS A 120 18.36 15.81 -8.87
CA HIS A 120 18.48 16.97 -7.99
C HIS A 120 18.50 16.57 -6.50
N VAL A 121 17.61 15.67 -6.07
CA VAL A 121 17.52 15.23 -4.66
C VAL A 121 18.73 14.37 -4.25
N THR A 122 19.29 13.60 -5.18
CA THR A 122 20.44 12.71 -4.94
C THR A 122 21.78 13.32 -5.37
N ARG A 123 21.82 14.63 -5.64
CA ARG A 123 23.02 15.34 -6.10
C ARG A 123 24.20 15.10 -5.17
N GLY A 124 25.36 14.82 -5.75
CA GLY A 124 26.60 14.51 -5.02
C GLY A 124 26.72 13.07 -4.52
N GLN A 125 25.72 12.22 -4.76
CA GLN A 125 25.76 10.79 -4.42
C GLN A 125 25.58 9.92 -5.68
N PRO A 126 26.06 8.66 -5.65
CA PRO A 126 25.91 7.75 -6.79
C PRO A 126 24.43 7.43 -7.06
N PRO A 127 24.03 7.30 -8.34
CA PRO A 127 22.64 7.08 -8.72
C PRO A 127 22.17 5.67 -8.36
N PHE A 128 20.86 5.51 -8.15
CA PHE A 128 20.27 4.23 -7.73
C PHE A 128 19.42 3.57 -8.80
N THR A 129 19.18 2.26 -8.62
CA THR A 129 18.33 1.43 -9.46
C THR A 129 17.30 0.70 -8.60
N VAL A 130 16.01 0.85 -8.91
CA VAL A 130 14.93 0.13 -8.24
C VAL A 130 13.95 -0.43 -9.28
N LYS A 131 13.49 -1.67 -9.05
CA LYS A 131 12.50 -2.32 -9.89
C LYS A 131 11.37 -2.88 -9.03
N ARG A 132 10.16 -2.35 -9.21
CA ARG A 132 8.97 -2.77 -8.45
C ARG A 132 7.75 -2.84 -9.35
N ALA A 133 6.79 -3.70 -9.01
CA ALA A 133 5.49 -3.70 -9.66
C ALA A 133 4.63 -2.55 -9.13
N GLY A 134 3.85 -1.91 -9.99
CA GLY A 134 2.77 -1.04 -9.59
C GLY A 134 1.55 -1.83 -9.11
N ARG A 135 0.60 -1.11 -8.54
CA ARG A 135 -0.75 -1.57 -8.20
C ARG A 135 -1.63 -1.75 -9.44
N ILE A 136 -1.48 -0.90 -10.46
CA ILE A 136 -2.33 -0.95 -11.65
C ILE A 136 -2.03 -2.23 -12.46
N PRO A 137 -3.03 -3.10 -12.69
CA PRO A 137 -2.81 -4.35 -13.43
C PRO A 137 -2.45 -4.13 -14.90
N ALA A 138 -1.68 -5.06 -15.48
CA ALA A 138 -1.25 -4.99 -16.88
C ALA A 138 -2.41 -4.89 -17.89
N GLY A 139 -3.59 -5.45 -17.57
CA GLY A 139 -4.77 -5.38 -18.43
C GLY A 139 -5.23 -3.96 -18.75
N TYR A 140 -5.02 -3.00 -17.84
CA TYR A 140 -5.42 -1.61 -18.01
C TYR A 140 -4.55 -0.84 -19.00
N PHE A 141 -3.28 -1.26 -19.18
CA PHE A 141 -2.37 -0.63 -20.15
C PHE A 141 -2.36 -1.35 -21.52
N GLY A 142 -3.10 -2.45 -21.67
CA GLY A 142 -3.11 -3.30 -22.86
C GLY A 142 -1.99 -4.35 -22.91
N LYS A 143 -2.22 -5.45 -23.66
CA LYS A 143 -1.43 -6.70 -23.65
C LYS A 143 0.08 -6.56 -23.96
N LYS A 144 0.56 -5.41 -24.42
CA LYS A 144 1.97 -5.18 -24.82
C LYS A 144 2.71 -4.12 -23.99
N ASN A 145 2.07 -3.47 -23.02
CA ASN A 145 2.67 -2.36 -22.30
C ASN A 145 3.26 -2.79 -20.95
N GLY A 146 4.57 -2.53 -20.78
CA GLY A 146 5.32 -2.79 -19.54
C GLY A 146 5.10 -1.77 -18.41
N GLU A 147 4.15 -0.85 -18.57
CA GLU A 147 3.90 0.29 -17.66
C GLU A 147 3.43 -0.14 -16.25
N TYR A 148 2.99 -1.39 -16.07
CA TYR A 148 2.64 -1.96 -14.78
C TYR A 148 3.86 -2.24 -13.88
N LYS A 149 5.09 -2.16 -14.41
CA LYS A 149 6.33 -2.29 -13.64
C LYS A 149 7.06 -0.96 -13.67
N VAL A 150 7.44 -0.46 -12.52
CA VAL A 150 8.30 0.71 -12.36
C VAL A 150 9.76 0.26 -12.34
N LEU A 151 10.56 0.84 -13.22
CA LEU A 151 12.01 0.72 -13.22
C LEU A 151 12.62 2.11 -13.25
N VAL A 152 13.32 2.42 -12.17
CA VAL A 152 14.29 3.50 -12.16
C VAL A 152 15.66 2.87 -12.36
N HIS A 153 16.39 3.28 -13.39
CA HIS A 153 17.74 2.82 -13.66
C HIS A 153 18.69 4.01 -13.62
N LYS A 154 19.63 3.99 -12.67
CA LYS A 154 20.57 5.10 -12.44
C LYS A 154 19.85 6.46 -12.39
N ASN A 155 18.88 6.60 -11.48
CA ASN A 155 18.01 7.79 -11.32
C ASN A 155 17.05 8.10 -12.47
N GLU A 156 17.15 7.44 -13.62
CA GLU A 156 16.21 7.65 -14.73
C GLU A 156 14.99 6.74 -14.60
N LEU A 157 13.78 7.33 -14.62
CA LEU A 157 12.53 6.59 -14.70
C LEU A 157 12.31 6.08 -16.15
N VAL A 158 12.79 4.88 -16.43
CA VAL A 158 12.79 4.29 -17.78
C VAL A 158 11.41 3.78 -18.18
N HIS A 159 10.74 3.05 -17.28
CA HIS A 159 9.43 2.48 -17.58
C HIS A 159 8.56 2.42 -16.32
N GLY A 160 7.24 2.54 -16.50
CA GLY A 160 6.26 2.40 -15.44
C GLY A 160 5.63 3.69 -14.96
N VAL A 161 4.46 3.54 -14.38
CA VAL A 161 3.66 4.62 -13.81
C VAL A 161 3.84 4.66 -12.29
N ILE A 162 3.96 5.85 -11.72
CA ILE A 162 4.02 6.04 -10.27
C ILE A 162 2.59 6.02 -9.72
N ASP A 163 2.29 4.99 -8.93
CA ASP A 163 1.02 4.83 -8.20
C ASP A 163 1.27 4.69 -6.69
N LYS A 164 0.21 4.40 -5.92
CA LYS A 164 0.31 4.26 -4.45
C LYS A 164 1.35 3.22 -4.02
N ALA A 165 1.64 2.20 -4.81
CA ALA A 165 2.64 1.19 -4.45
C ALA A 165 4.06 1.76 -4.36
N GLN A 166 4.36 2.85 -5.08
CA GLN A 166 5.68 3.50 -5.04
C GLN A 166 5.93 4.29 -3.75
N PHE A 167 4.89 4.56 -2.97
CA PHE A 167 4.98 5.19 -1.64
C PHE A 167 4.88 4.17 -0.50
N GLY A 168 4.65 2.89 -0.80
CA GLY A 168 4.56 1.82 0.19
C GLY A 168 5.88 1.06 0.40
N LYS A 169 5.78 -0.11 1.04
CA LYS A 169 6.93 -1.01 1.28
C LYS A 169 7.61 -1.39 -0.03
N PHE A 170 8.94 -1.26 -0.08
CA PHE A 170 9.77 -1.45 -1.29
C PHE A 170 9.45 -0.54 -2.49
N GLY A 171 8.72 0.55 -2.26
CA GLY A 171 8.46 1.57 -3.28
C GLY A 171 9.66 2.47 -3.55
N LEU A 172 9.50 3.39 -4.50
CA LEU A 172 10.51 4.39 -4.89
C LEU A 172 11.00 5.22 -3.70
N VAL A 173 10.07 5.79 -2.91
CA VAL A 173 10.46 6.69 -1.80
C VAL A 173 11.11 5.91 -0.66
N HIS A 174 10.66 4.68 -0.40
CA HIS A 174 11.30 3.79 0.57
C HIS A 174 12.71 3.37 0.12
N ALA A 175 12.95 3.17 -1.18
CA ALA A 175 14.29 2.94 -1.70
C ALA A 175 15.21 4.15 -1.48
N VAL A 176 14.68 5.37 -1.65
CA VAL A 176 15.43 6.61 -1.35
C VAL A 176 15.72 6.74 0.14
N HIS A 177 14.75 6.43 1.01
CA HIS A 177 14.96 6.38 2.45
C HIS A 177 16.09 5.40 2.84
N GLU A 178 16.12 4.22 2.22
CA GLU A 178 17.12 3.18 2.50
C GLU A 178 18.52 3.51 1.94
N LEU A 179 18.61 4.24 0.83
CA LEU A 179 19.91 4.54 0.20
C LEU A 179 20.50 5.89 0.60
N TYR A 180 19.66 6.91 0.83
CA TYR A 180 20.07 8.30 1.04
C TYR A 180 19.64 8.86 2.42
N GLY A 181 18.83 8.11 3.17
CA GLY A 181 18.41 8.46 4.54
C GLY A 181 17.05 9.16 4.61
N ALA A 182 16.57 9.31 5.85
CA ALA A 182 15.28 9.91 6.20
C ALA A 182 15.13 11.34 5.68
N SER A 183 16.16 12.17 5.82
CA SER A 183 16.17 13.56 5.35
C SER A 183 15.98 13.67 3.83
N ALA A 184 16.63 12.82 3.04
CA ALA A 184 16.48 12.82 1.59
C ALA A 184 15.07 12.37 1.15
N ALA A 185 14.51 11.36 1.82
CA ALA A 185 13.12 10.93 1.59
C ALA A 185 12.12 12.04 1.95
N GLY A 186 12.32 12.75 3.07
CA GLY A 186 11.49 13.89 3.48
C GLY A 186 11.52 15.05 2.47
N ARG A 187 12.71 15.37 1.92
CA ARG A 187 12.85 16.35 0.82
C ARG A 187 12.12 15.87 -0.42
N LEU A 188 12.28 14.60 -0.81
CA LEU A 188 11.60 14.03 -1.97
C LEU A 188 10.07 14.13 -1.85
N PHE A 189 9.51 13.84 -0.67
CA PHE A 189 8.07 14.01 -0.42
C PHE A 189 7.61 15.45 -0.64
N SER A 190 8.38 16.41 -0.13
CA SER A 190 8.06 17.83 -0.25
C SER A 190 8.08 18.27 -1.72
N VAL A 191 9.09 17.84 -2.47
CA VAL A 191 9.21 18.11 -3.91
C VAL A 191 8.07 17.47 -4.70
N PHE A 192 7.75 16.20 -4.45
CA PHE A 192 6.64 15.51 -5.11
C PHE A 192 5.28 16.12 -4.77
N THR A 193 5.07 16.54 -3.53
CA THR A 193 3.82 17.23 -3.13
C THR A 193 3.61 18.48 -3.96
N ARG A 194 4.64 19.33 -4.09
CA ARG A 194 4.57 20.55 -4.91
C ARG A 194 4.41 20.24 -6.39
N LEU A 195 5.19 19.28 -6.91
CA LEU A 195 5.11 18.87 -8.31
C LEU A 195 3.71 18.44 -8.71
N PHE A 196 3.14 17.49 -7.96
CA PHE A 196 1.84 16.93 -8.28
C PHE A 196 0.71 17.94 -8.07
N THR A 197 0.86 18.84 -7.08
CA THR A 197 -0.10 19.94 -6.91
C THR A 197 -0.06 20.91 -8.09
N ALA A 198 1.14 21.35 -8.52
CA ALA A 198 1.30 22.26 -9.66
C ALA A 198 0.81 21.62 -10.97
N TYR A 199 1.15 20.36 -11.21
CA TYR A 199 0.67 19.64 -12.40
C TYR A 199 -0.86 19.51 -12.42
N LEU A 200 -1.47 19.22 -11.27
CA LEU A 200 -2.92 19.11 -11.18
C LEU A 200 -3.61 20.47 -11.39
N GLN A 201 -3.01 21.57 -10.96
CA GLN A 201 -3.51 22.93 -11.24
C GLN A 201 -3.49 23.26 -12.74
N MET A 202 -2.51 22.74 -13.50
CA MET A 202 -2.43 22.94 -14.94
C MET A 202 -3.41 22.05 -15.72
N HIS A 203 -3.51 20.76 -15.36
CA HIS A 203 -4.28 19.78 -16.13
C HIS A 203 -5.76 19.67 -15.68
N GLY A 204 -6.02 19.87 -14.39
CA GLY A 204 -7.32 19.57 -13.76
C GLY A 204 -7.62 18.07 -13.66
N PHE A 205 -8.55 17.72 -12.77
CA PHE A 205 -9.09 16.36 -12.62
C PHE A 205 -10.53 16.42 -12.14
N THR A 206 -11.42 15.60 -12.72
CA THR A 206 -12.84 15.58 -12.39
C THR A 206 -13.41 14.18 -12.57
N CYS A 207 -14.47 13.85 -11.82
CA CYS A 207 -15.17 12.58 -11.94
C CYS A 207 -16.66 12.88 -12.19
N GLY A 208 -17.17 12.39 -13.32
CA GLY A 208 -18.56 12.61 -13.76
C GLY A 208 -19.43 11.37 -13.66
N VAL A 209 -20.72 11.52 -13.97
CA VAL A 209 -21.67 10.39 -14.09
C VAL A 209 -21.30 9.50 -15.27
N ASP A 210 -20.72 10.07 -16.32
CA ASP A 210 -20.26 9.37 -17.52
C ASP A 210 -19.14 8.35 -17.24
N ASP A 211 -18.36 8.54 -16.18
CA ASP A 211 -17.37 7.56 -15.69
C ASP A 211 -18.02 6.32 -15.08
N LEU A 212 -19.29 6.40 -14.68
CA LEU A 212 -20.06 5.31 -14.07
C LEU A 212 -20.77 4.45 -15.11
N LEU A 213 -20.95 4.97 -16.33
CA LEU A 213 -21.78 4.36 -17.37
C LEU A 213 -21.11 3.13 -17.99
N VAL A 214 -21.95 2.14 -18.26
CA VAL A 214 -21.60 0.86 -18.86
C VAL A 214 -22.11 0.82 -20.31
N ARG A 215 -21.38 0.15 -21.20
CA ARG A 215 -21.81 -0.08 -22.60
C ARG A 215 -23.07 -0.94 -22.65
N GLN A 216 -23.95 -0.66 -23.61
CA GLN A 216 -25.22 -1.39 -23.75
C GLN A 216 -25.04 -2.91 -23.87
N CYS A 217 -24.07 -3.38 -24.67
CA CYS A 217 -23.78 -4.81 -24.81
C CYS A 217 -23.38 -5.46 -23.46
N ALA A 218 -22.59 -4.76 -22.66
CA ALA A 218 -22.16 -5.25 -21.35
C ALA A 218 -23.28 -5.19 -20.31
N GLU A 219 -24.18 -4.21 -20.40
CA GLU A 219 -25.40 -4.15 -19.59
C GLU A 219 -26.37 -5.28 -19.92
N MET A 220 -26.51 -5.66 -21.19
CA MET A 220 -27.32 -6.81 -21.61
C MET A 220 -26.73 -8.13 -21.08
N ASP A 221 -25.41 -8.30 -21.16
CA ASP A 221 -24.74 -9.48 -20.61
C ASP A 221 -24.88 -9.57 -19.08
N ARG A 222 -24.73 -8.42 -18.39
CA ARG A 222 -24.97 -8.31 -16.94
C ARG A 222 -26.37 -8.77 -16.56
N ARG A 223 -27.40 -8.28 -17.27
CA ARG A 223 -28.80 -8.66 -17.01
C ARG A 223 -29.03 -10.15 -17.23
N ARG A 224 -28.56 -10.70 -18.36
CA ARG A 224 -28.67 -12.13 -18.66
C ARG A 224 -28.10 -13.00 -17.55
N LYS A 225 -26.92 -12.68 -17.04
CA LYS A 225 -26.29 -13.41 -15.93
C LYS A 225 -27.03 -13.23 -14.60
N LEU A 226 -27.61 -12.05 -14.35
CA LEU A 226 -28.39 -11.82 -13.14
C LEU A 226 -29.73 -12.54 -13.14
N ASP A 227 -30.33 -12.79 -14.31
CA ASP A 227 -31.55 -13.59 -14.43
C ASP A 227 -31.32 -15.04 -13.97
N GLU A 228 -30.09 -15.56 -14.10
CA GLU A 228 -29.69 -16.88 -13.56
C GLU A 228 -29.67 -16.91 -12.01
N SER A 229 -29.75 -15.76 -11.33
CA SER A 229 -29.74 -15.74 -9.86
C SER A 229 -31.00 -16.36 -9.23
N GLU A 230 -32.13 -16.31 -9.91
CA GLU A 230 -33.39 -16.90 -9.43
C GLU A 230 -33.32 -18.43 -9.47
N THR A 231 -32.80 -19.00 -10.55
CA THR A 231 -32.64 -20.46 -10.71
C THR A 231 -31.61 -21.03 -9.73
N ILE A 232 -30.54 -20.28 -9.43
CA ILE A 232 -29.57 -20.65 -8.39
C ILE A 232 -30.25 -20.76 -7.02
N GLY A 233 -31.18 -19.86 -6.71
CA GLY A 233 -31.94 -19.92 -5.47
C GLY A 233 -32.71 -21.22 -5.34
N ASP A 234 -33.49 -21.60 -6.35
CA ASP A 234 -34.27 -22.83 -6.32
C ASP A 234 -33.40 -24.08 -6.28
N HIS A 235 -32.29 -24.10 -7.04
CA HIS A 235 -31.36 -25.23 -7.05
C HIS A 235 -30.70 -25.45 -5.69
N VAL A 236 -30.24 -24.38 -5.01
CA VAL A 236 -29.64 -24.47 -3.68
C VAL A 236 -30.64 -24.97 -2.65
N HIS A 237 -31.90 -24.50 -2.70
CA HIS A 237 -32.95 -24.95 -1.79
C HIS A 237 -33.35 -26.41 -2.05
N SER A 238 -33.38 -26.85 -3.31
CA SER A 238 -33.60 -28.26 -3.70
C SER A 238 -32.50 -29.18 -3.17
N TRP A 239 -31.24 -28.76 -3.36
CA TRP A 239 -30.09 -29.49 -2.86
C TRP A 239 -30.05 -29.55 -1.32
N PHE A 240 -30.51 -28.50 -0.64
CA PHE A 240 -30.60 -28.46 0.82
C PHE A 240 -31.60 -29.47 1.39
N ILE A 241 -32.75 -29.67 0.72
CA ILE A 241 -33.76 -30.68 1.11
C ILE A 241 -33.41 -32.09 0.65
N GLY A 242 -32.35 -32.26 -0.14
CA GLY A 242 -31.91 -33.55 -0.68
C GLY A 242 -32.74 -34.05 -1.87
N ALA A 243 -33.52 -33.18 -2.51
CA ALA A 243 -34.21 -33.48 -3.75
C ALA A 243 -33.21 -33.34 -4.91
N LYS A 244 -33.07 -34.40 -5.73
CA LYS A 244 -32.26 -34.33 -6.96
C LYS A 244 -33.15 -33.82 -8.09
N ASP A 245 -32.94 -32.56 -8.50
CA ASP A 245 -33.40 -31.93 -9.75
C ASP A 245 -34.83 -32.25 -10.23
N ALA A 246 -35.76 -32.47 -9.30
CA ALA A 246 -37.19 -32.52 -9.62
C ALA A 246 -37.76 -31.11 -9.39
N GLU A 247 -38.38 -30.52 -10.40
CA GLU A 247 -39.21 -29.32 -10.25
C GLU A 247 -40.31 -29.63 -9.23
N MET A 248 -40.09 -29.24 -7.98
CA MET A 248 -41.10 -29.30 -6.93
C MET A 248 -41.91 -28.02 -6.93
N ASP A 249 -43.22 -28.14 -6.70
CA ASP A 249 -44.08 -26.98 -6.45
C ASP A 249 -43.45 -26.07 -5.37
N PRO A 250 -43.36 -24.75 -5.59
CA PRO A 250 -42.74 -23.81 -4.64
C PRO A 250 -43.29 -23.93 -3.21
N ILE A 251 -44.58 -24.22 -3.09
CA ILE A 251 -45.27 -24.40 -1.79
C ILE A 251 -44.77 -25.66 -1.06
N ARG A 252 -44.55 -26.76 -1.78
CA ARG A 252 -44.03 -28.01 -1.18
C ARG A 252 -42.57 -27.85 -0.77
N MET A 253 -41.78 -27.13 -1.57
CA MET A 253 -40.40 -26.79 -1.24
C MET A 253 -40.34 -25.95 0.05
N GLN A 254 -41.13 -24.87 0.15
CA GLN A 254 -41.21 -24.02 1.34
C GLN A 254 -41.58 -24.80 2.61
N ALA A 255 -42.57 -25.70 2.52
CA ALA A 255 -42.99 -26.53 3.64
C ALA A 255 -41.90 -27.53 4.08
N ALA A 256 -41.19 -28.14 3.11
CA ALA A 256 -40.10 -29.07 3.39
C ALA A 256 -38.90 -28.37 4.06
N ILE A 257 -38.53 -27.18 3.59
CA ILE A 257 -37.48 -26.34 4.21
C ILE A 257 -37.89 -26.00 5.64
N GLY A 258 -39.12 -25.50 5.84
CA GLY A 258 -39.63 -25.15 7.17
C GLY A 258 -39.59 -26.33 8.13
N LYS A 259 -39.95 -27.55 7.69
CA LYS A 259 -39.88 -28.77 8.51
C LYS A 259 -38.43 -29.13 8.87
N LEU A 260 -37.51 -29.05 7.90
CA LEU A 260 -36.10 -29.37 8.09
C LEU A 260 -35.41 -28.39 9.05
N VAL A 261 -35.70 -27.09 8.90
CA VAL A 261 -35.16 -26.04 9.77
C VAL A 261 -35.71 -26.16 11.19
N ARG A 262 -37.01 -26.42 11.36
CA ARG A 262 -37.60 -26.68 12.69
C ARG A 262 -36.99 -27.90 13.38
N GLY A 263 -36.60 -28.94 12.62
CA GLY A 263 -36.00 -30.15 13.18
C GLY A 263 -34.54 -29.99 13.62
N LYS A 264 -33.75 -29.15 12.93
CA LYS A 264 -32.29 -29.01 13.16
C LYS A 264 -31.86 -27.66 13.75
N GLY A 265 -32.80 -26.74 13.91
CA GLY A 265 -32.58 -25.42 14.51
C GLY A 265 -31.60 -24.54 13.72
N GLU A 266 -30.83 -23.73 14.44
CA GLU A 266 -29.91 -22.74 13.85
C GLU A 266 -28.83 -23.35 12.93
N SER A 267 -28.38 -24.57 13.22
CA SER A 267 -27.38 -25.27 12.42
C SER A 267 -27.81 -25.46 10.96
N ALA A 268 -29.10 -25.72 10.75
CA ALA A 268 -29.68 -25.86 9.41
C ALA A 268 -29.79 -24.53 8.68
N ILE A 269 -30.13 -23.45 9.39
CA ILE A 269 -30.20 -22.09 8.81
C ILE A 269 -28.81 -21.65 8.38
N ALA A 270 -27.82 -21.77 9.25
CA ALA A 270 -26.43 -21.40 8.95
C ALA A 270 -25.89 -22.19 7.76
N ARG A 271 -26.26 -23.48 7.62
CA ARG A 271 -25.88 -24.29 6.46
C ARG A 271 -26.51 -23.78 5.18
N LEU A 272 -27.81 -23.50 5.17
CA LEU A 272 -28.52 -22.97 4.01
C LEU A 272 -27.94 -21.62 3.59
N ASP A 273 -27.68 -20.74 4.55
CA ASP A 273 -27.12 -19.42 4.29
C ASP A 273 -25.73 -19.50 3.67
N ARG A 274 -24.84 -20.35 4.20
CA ARG A 274 -23.49 -20.56 3.61
C ARG A 274 -23.57 -21.10 2.18
N MET A 275 -24.46 -22.06 1.92
CA MET A 275 -24.65 -22.62 0.59
C MET A 275 -25.10 -21.54 -0.41
N MET A 276 -26.05 -20.70 0.01
CA MET A 276 -26.57 -19.62 -0.84
C MET A 276 -25.54 -18.50 -1.04
N SER A 277 -24.89 -18.03 0.01
CA SER A 277 -23.83 -17.00 -0.10
C SER A 277 -22.70 -17.47 -1.02
N SER A 278 -22.26 -18.72 -0.92
CA SER A 278 -21.21 -19.27 -1.78
C SER A 278 -21.61 -19.26 -3.27
N ALA A 279 -22.82 -19.73 -3.59
CA ALA A 279 -23.32 -19.75 -4.97
C ALA A 279 -23.50 -18.33 -5.54
N LEU A 280 -24.05 -17.40 -4.76
CA LEU A 280 -24.28 -16.02 -5.19
C LEU A 280 -22.99 -15.19 -5.31
N ASN A 281 -22.01 -15.43 -4.43
CA ASN A 281 -20.71 -14.76 -4.51
C ASN A 281 -19.92 -15.19 -5.75
N ARG A 282 -20.09 -16.45 -6.18
CA ARG A 282 -19.56 -16.92 -7.48
C ARG A 282 -20.19 -16.17 -8.64
N LEU A 283 -21.53 -16.08 -8.69
CA LEU A 283 -22.23 -15.32 -9.73
C LEU A 283 -21.78 -13.85 -9.76
N THR A 284 -21.70 -13.21 -8.59
CA THR A 284 -21.23 -11.83 -8.45
C THR A 284 -19.84 -11.64 -9.05
N SER A 285 -18.94 -12.59 -8.82
CA SER A 285 -17.58 -12.57 -9.37
C SER A 285 -17.57 -12.74 -10.88
N GLU A 286 -18.40 -13.65 -11.43
CA GLU A 286 -18.53 -13.87 -12.86
C GLU A 286 -19.07 -12.63 -13.60
N VAL A 287 -20.08 -11.97 -13.03
CA VAL A 287 -20.63 -10.71 -13.54
C VAL A 287 -19.56 -9.60 -13.53
N ASN A 288 -18.86 -9.42 -12.41
CA ASN A 288 -17.83 -8.39 -12.28
C ASN A 288 -16.65 -8.60 -13.23
N ASN A 289 -16.21 -9.84 -13.43
CA ASN A 289 -15.12 -10.18 -14.35
C ASN A 289 -15.49 -9.94 -15.82
N SER A 290 -16.76 -10.10 -16.19
CA SER A 290 -17.21 -9.75 -17.54
C SER A 290 -17.38 -8.25 -17.76
N LEU A 291 -17.73 -7.50 -16.70
CA LEU A 291 -18.01 -6.07 -16.80
C LEU A 291 -16.75 -5.21 -16.76
N PHE A 292 -15.80 -5.52 -15.88
CA PHE A 292 -14.60 -4.71 -15.70
C PHE A 292 -13.35 -5.40 -16.25
N PRO A 293 -12.45 -4.67 -16.94
CA PRO A 293 -12.49 -3.23 -17.24
C PRO A 293 -13.17 -2.87 -18.58
N GLU A 294 -13.49 -3.85 -19.43
CA GLU A 294 -13.83 -3.61 -20.85
C GLU A 294 -15.28 -3.14 -21.09
N GLY A 295 -16.19 -3.44 -20.18
CA GLY A 295 -17.62 -3.11 -20.29
C GLY A 295 -17.96 -1.64 -20.01
N LEU A 296 -17.01 -0.83 -19.57
CA LEU A 296 -17.21 0.59 -19.28
C LEU A 296 -17.36 1.43 -20.56
N SER A 297 -18.20 2.47 -20.49
CA SER A 297 -18.36 3.43 -21.59
C SER A 297 -17.04 4.15 -21.87
N LYS A 298 -16.46 4.76 -20.83
CA LYS A 298 -15.10 5.30 -20.82
C LYS A 298 -14.11 4.25 -20.37
N SER A 299 -13.08 4.00 -21.18
CA SER A 299 -11.96 3.13 -20.80
C SER A 299 -10.94 3.87 -19.93
N PHE A 300 -10.15 3.10 -19.20
CA PHE A 300 -8.91 3.60 -18.61
C PHE A 300 -7.94 4.07 -19.73
N PRO A 301 -7.17 5.16 -19.53
CA PRO A 301 -7.04 6.00 -18.34
C PRO A 301 -8.02 7.19 -18.27
N SER A 302 -8.87 7.38 -19.28
CA SER A 302 -9.80 8.53 -19.35
C SER A 302 -10.92 8.46 -18.32
N ASN A 303 -11.30 7.26 -17.89
CA ASN A 303 -12.26 7.05 -16.80
C ASN A 303 -11.61 7.39 -15.45
N CYS A 304 -12.09 8.48 -14.83
CA CYS A 304 -11.50 9.02 -13.62
C CYS A 304 -11.78 8.17 -12.37
N LEU A 305 -12.96 7.53 -12.29
CA LEU A 305 -13.27 6.59 -11.20
C LEU A 305 -12.41 5.33 -11.26
N SER A 306 -12.22 4.79 -12.46
CA SER A 306 -11.30 3.67 -12.71
C SER A 306 -9.86 4.05 -12.37
N LEU A 307 -9.44 5.26 -12.72
CA LEU A 307 -8.11 5.78 -12.38
C LEU A 307 -7.89 5.89 -10.86
N MET A 308 -8.85 6.44 -10.10
CA MET A 308 -8.74 6.58 -8.64
C MET A 308 -8.64 5.22 -7.93
N THR A 309 -9.46 4.26 -8.34
CA THR A 309 -9.58 2.95 -7.69
C THR A 309 -8.41 2.02 -8.04
N SER A 310 -7.99 2.00 -9.31
CA SER A 310 -6.85 1.19 -9.77
C SER A 310 -5.49 1.71 -9.25
N SER A 311 -5.29 3.03 -9.22
CA SER A 311 -4.07 3.65 -8.69
C SER A 311 -3.97 3.60 -7.16
N GLY A 312 -5.11 3.40 -6.47
CA GLY A 312 -5.20 3.39 -5.02
C GLY A 312 -5.29 4.77 -4.38
N ALA A 313 -5.59 5.81 -5.16
CA ALA A 313 -5.81 7.17 -4.67
C ALA A 313 -6.98 7.23 -3.68
N LYS A 314 -8.15 6.71 -4.08
CA LYS A 314 -9.33 6.59 -3.24
C LYS A 314 -10.27 5.50 -3.76
N GLY A 315 -10.87 4.76 -2.82
CA GLY A 315 -11.76 3.65 -3.12
C GLY A 315 -11.04 2.36 -3.54
N GLY A 316 -11.76 1.26 -3.53
CA GLY A 316 -11.32 -0.04 -4.05
C GLY A 316 -12.15 -0.49 -5.24
N LEU A 317 -11.77 -1.63 -5.84
CA LEU A 317 -12.53 -2.26 -6.91
C LEU A 317 -13.95 -2.62 -6.46
N VAL A 318 -14.12 -3.02 -5.19
CA VAL A 318 -15.42 -3.33 -4.58
C VAL A 318 -16.36 -2.13 -4.62
N ASN A 319 -15.87 -0.92 -4.27
CA ASN A 319 -16.69 0.29 -4.35
C ASN A 319 -17.11 0.57 -5.80
N PHE A 320 -16.19 0.39 -6.75
CA PHE A 320 -16.48 0.61 -8.16
C PHE A 320 -17.53 -0.38 -8.69
N THR A 321 -17.39 -1.66 -8.33
CA THR A 321 -18.33 -2.70 -8.73
C THR A 321 -19.71 -2.48 -8.12
N GLN A 322 -19.80 -2.02 -6.87
CA GLN A 322 -21.09 -1.71 -6.24
C GLN A 322 -21.81 -0.52 -6.90
N ILE A 323 -21.07 0.45 -7.42
CA ILE A 323 -21.66 1.61 -8.11
C ILE A 323 -22.19 1.21 -9.49
N SER A 324 -21.38 0.52 -10.30
CA SER A 324 -21.68 0.29 -11.72
C SER A 324 -22.20 -1.13 -12.06
N SER A 325 -21.97 -2.14 -11.21
CA SER A 325 -22.34 -3.54 -11.47
C SER A 325 -23.54 -4.01 -10.65
N LEU A 326 -23.32 -4.31 -9.36
CA LEU A 326 -24.32 -4.76 -8.39
C LEU A 326 -23.78 -4.66 -6.96
N LEU A 327 -24.65 -4.54 -5.95
CA LEU A 327 -24.24 -4.50 -4.54
C LEU A 327 -23.77 -5.85 -4.01
N GLY A 328 -24.45 -6.92 -4.39
CA GLY A 328 -24.16 -8.29 -3.98
C GLY A 328 -24.91 -8.72 -2.71
N GLN A 329 -24.52 -9.87 -2.17
CA GLN A 329 -25.09 -10.42 -0.95
C GLN A 329 -24.76 -9.52 0.25
N GLN A 330 -25.79 -9.06 0.97
CA GLN A 330 -25.62 -8.39 2.25
C GLN A 330 -25.46 -9.46 3.34
N GLU A 331 -24.33 -9.44 4.04
CA GLU A 331 -24.04 -10.34 5.15
C GLU A 331 -24.08 -9.56 6.46
N LEU A 332 -24.68 -10.18 7.49
CA LEU A 332 -24.82 -9.65 8.84
C LEU A 332 -24.20 -10.63 9.82
N GLU A 333 -23.15 -10.23 10.55
CA GLU A 333 -22.40 -11.10 11.48
C GLU A 333 -21.95 -12.44 10.84
N GLY A 334 -21.60 -12.40 9.55
CA GLY A 334 -21.23 -13.59 8.76
C GLY A 334 -22.38 -14.54 8.41
N LYS A 335 -23.63 -14.11 8.63
CA LYS A 335 -24.87 -14.80 8.23
C LYS A 335 -25.60 -13.97 7.16
N ARG A 336 -26.63 -14.54 6.53
CA ARG A 336 -27.51 -13.76 5.65
C ARG A 336 -28.51 -12.97 6.49
N VAL A 337 -29.37 -12.22 5.79
CA VAL A 337 -30.43 -11.42 6.42
C VAL A 337 -31.25 -12.27 7.40
N PRO A 338 -31.49 -11.77 8.63
CA PRO A 338 -32.22 -12.50 9.65
C PRO A 338 -33.67 -12.73 9.24
N ARG A 339 -34.21 -13.87 9.65
CA ARG A 339 -35.62 -14.24 9.44
C ARG A 339 -36.41 -14.04 10.73
N MET A 340 -37.65 -13.57 10.59
CA MET A 340 -38.63 -13.51 11.67
C MET A 340 -39.07 -14.92 12.07
N VAL A 341 -39.74 -15.06 13.22
CA VAL A 341 -40.32 -16.34 13.69
C VAL A 341 -41.27 -16.97 12.66
N SER A 342 -41.92 -16.15 11.83
CA SER A 342 -42.77 -16.58 10.71
C SER A 342 -42.00 -17.20 9.53
N GLY A 343 -40.66 -17.18 9.53
CA GLY A 343 -39.80 -17.65 8.44
C GLY A 343 -39.58 -16.62 7.32
N LYS A 344 -40.15 -15.41 7.45
CA LYS A 344 -40.02 -14.30 6.49
C LYS A 344 -38.86 -13.40 6.84
N THR A 345 -38.15 -12.87 5.84
CA THR A 345 -37.11 -11.84 6.02
C THR A 345 -37.71 -10.43 6.07
N LEU A 346 -38.71 -10.15 5.23
CA LEU A 346 -39.55 -8.95 5.29
C LEU A 346 -41.03 -9.30 5.11
N PRO A 347 -41.97 -8.42 5.54
CA PRO A 347 -43.41 -8.66 5.38
C PRO A 347 -43.85 -8.91 3.93
N CYS A 348 -43.14 -8.33 2.96
CA CYS A 348 -43.41 -8.46 1.53
C CYS A 348 -42.94 -9.79 0.91
N PHE A 349 -42.14 -10.59 1.62
CA PHE A 349 -41.68 -11.90 1.13
C PHE A 349 -42.53 -13.04 1.72
N LEU A 350 -42.57 -14.16 1.00
CA LEU A 350 -43.22 -15.37 1.48
C LEU A 350 -42.37 -16.07 2.56
N PRO A 351 -43.00 -16.86 3.45
CA PRO A 351 -42.24 -17.69 4.39
C PRO A 351 -41.32 -18.65 3.64
N TRP A 352 -40.03 -18.71 4.01
CA TRP A 352 -39.05 -19.60 3.38
C TRP A 352 -38.88 -19.40 1.87
N ASP A 353 -39.06 -18.16 1.40
CA ASP A 353 -38.83 -17.78 0.00
C ASP A 353 -37.43 -18.18 -0.49
N SER A 354 -37.37 -18.85 -1.64
CA SER A 354 -36.15 -19.37 -2.27
C SER A 354 -35.40 -18.29 -3.06
N ALA A 355 -36.08 -17.18 -3.39
CA ALA A 355 -35.52 -16.10 -4.18
C ALA A 355 -34.24 -15.51 -3.55
N ALA A 356 -33.22 -15.28 -4.37
CA ALA A 356 -31.96 -14.69 -3.92
C ALA A 356 -32.17 -13.32 -3.23
N ARG A 357 -33.08 -12.50 -3.79
CA ARG A 357 -33.46 -11.19 -3.25
C ARG A 357 -34.05 -11.28 -1.84
N ALA A 358 -34.86 -12.30 -1.55
CA ALA A 358 -35.52 -12.45 -0.25
C ALA A 358 -34.51 -12.62 0.88
N GLY A 359 -33.36 -13.25 0.61
CA GLY A 359 -32.27 -13.40 1.58
C GLY A 359 -31.17 -12.35 1.49
N GLY A 360 -31.44 -11.18 0.91
CA GLY A 360 -30.53 -10.03 0.93
C GLY A 360 -29.48 -9.99 -0.19
N SER A 361 -29.68 -10.73 -1.28
CA SER A 361 -28.86 -10.56 -2.49
C SER A 361 -29.39 -9.38 -3.31
N ILE A 362 -28.60 -8.33 -3.45
CA ILE A 362 -29.00 -7.11 -4.17
C ILE A 362 -28.38 -7.14 -5.57
N SER A 363 -29.23 -7.37 -6.58
CA SER A 363 -28.87 -7.37 -8.01
C SER A 363 -28.77 -5.96 -8.59
N ASP A 364 -29.45 -5.00 -7.97
CA ASP A 364 -29.43 -3.58 -8.35
C ASP A 364 -28.14 -2.90 -7.86
N ARG A 365 -27.89 -1.68 -8.35
CA ARG A 365 -26.64 -0.94 -8.20
C ARG A 365 -26.92 0.51 -7.82
N PHE A 366 -25.94 1.20 -7.23
CA PHE A 366 -26.15 2.60 -6.83
C PHE A 366 -26.48 3.53 -8.00
N LEU A 367 -25.99 3.26 -9.22
CA LEU A 367 -26.27 4.08 -10.40
C LEU A 367 -27.76 4.14 -10.78
N ASN A 368 -28.50 3.03 -10.63
CA ASN A 368 -29.91 2.96 -11.02
C ASN A 368 -30.86 3.10 -9.81
N GLY A 369 -30.32 3.14 -8.58
CA GLY A 369 -31.08 3.11 -7.34
C GLY A 369 -31.41 1.68 -6.87
N LEU A 370 -31.80 1.58 -5.59
CA LEU A 370 -32.17 0.33 -4.92
C LEU A 370 -33.68 0.25 -4.74
N ARG A 371 -34.23 -0.97 -4.81
CA ARG A 371 -35.64 -1.21 -4.47
C ARG A 371 -35.87 -1.07 -2.97
N PRO A 372 -37.10 -0.77 -2.49
CA PRO A 372 -37.36 -0.58 -1.06
C PRO A 372 -36.95 -1.79 -0.18
N GLN A 373 -37.13 -3.01 -0.66
CA GLN A 373 -36.74 -4.22 0.08
C GLN A 373 -35.22 -4.32 0.24
N GLU A 374 -34.50 -4.07 -0.85
CA GLU A 374 -33.03 -4.13 -0.93
C GLU A 374 -32.40 -2.97 -0.14
N TYR A 375 -32.99 -1.79 -0.21
CA TYR A 375 -32.61 -0.62 0.57
C TYR A 375 -32.66 -0.93 2.06
N TYR A 376 -33.72 -1.57 2.54
CA TYR A 376 -33.85 -1.94 3.95
C TYR A 376 -32.77 -2.92 4.40
N PHE A 377 -32.44 -3.93 3.59
CA PHE A 377 -31.34 -4.86 3.89
C PHE A 377 -29.98 -4.16 3.89
N HIS A 378 -29.76 -3.24 2.95
CA HIS A 378 -28.53 -2.46 2.91
C HIS A 378 -28.37 -1.56 4.16
N CYS A 379 -29.47 -0.98 4.66
CA CYS A 379 -29.46 -0.25 5.93
C CYS A 379 -29.08 -1.12 7.12
N MET A 380 -29.48 -2.40 7.15
CA MET A 380 -29.05 -3.32 8.21
C MET A 380 -27.53 -3.50 8.20
N ALA A 381 -26.95 -3.78 7.03
CA ALA A 381 -25.51 -3.99 6.87
C ALA A 381 -24.70 -2.73 7.22
N GLY A 382 -25.19 -1.55 6.80
CA GLY A 382 -24.57 -0.28 7.17
C GLY A 382 -24.58 -0.01 8.68
N ARG A 383 -25.64 -0.42 9.40
CA ARG A 383 -25.76 -0.22 10.84
C ARG A 383 -24.84 -1.13 11.65
N GLU A 384 -24.59 -2.35 11.19
CA GLU A 384 -23.68 -3.28 11.86
C GLU A 384 -22.28 -2.68 12.03
N GLY A 385 -21.71 -2.11 10.97
CA GLY A 385 -20.38 -1.47 11.04
C GLY A 385 -20.31 -0.31 12.03
N LEU A 386 -21.39 0.46 12.17
CA LEU A 386 -21.47 1.56 13.16
C LEU A 386 -21.55 1.03 14.59
N VAL A 387 -22.33 -0.02 14.82
CA VAL A 387 -22.46 -0.65 16.15
C VAL A 387 -21.16 -1.31 16.56
N ASP A 388 -20.50 -2.01 15.65
CA ASP A 388 -19.23 -2.69 15.89
C ASP A 388 -18.12 -1.69 16.27
N THR A 389 -18.07 -0.54 15.57
CA THR A 389 -17.16 0.56 15.90
C THR A 389 -17.39 1.05 17.33
N ALA A 390 -18.65 1.26 17.73
CA ALA A 390 -18.98 1.76 19.07
C ALA A 390 -18.56 0.80 20.20
N ILE A 391 -18.62 -0.52 19.97
CA ILE A 391 -18.29 -1.54 20.99
C ILE A 391 -16.77 -1.79 21.06
N LYS A 392 -16.08 -1.83 19.90
CA LYS A 392 -14.66 -2.21 19.85
C LYS A 392 -13.71 -1.15 20.39
N THR A 393 -14.02 0.14 20.25
CA THR A 393 -13.11 1.24 20.65
C THR A 393 -12.69 1.21 22.13
N ALA A 394 -13.57 0.77 23.04
CA ALA A 394 -13.25 0.77 24.48
C ALA A 394 -12.28 -0.36 24.90
N ARG A 395 -12.24 -1.47 24.15
CA ARG A 395 -11.49 -2.67 24.56
C ARG A 395 -9.99 -2.56 24.27
N SER A 396 -9.62 -2.01 23.12
CA SER A 396 -8.23 -1.89 22.70
C SER A 396 -7.43 -0.94 23.59
N GLY A 397 -7.99 0.23 23.94
CA GLY A 397 -7.31 1.20 24.80
C GLY A 397 -6.96 0.68 26.20
N TYR A 398 -7.84 -0.14 26.79
CA TYR A 398 -7.57 -0.74 28.09
C TYR A 398 -6.48 -1.82 28.03
N LEU A 399 -6.47 -2.65 26.97
CA LEU A 399 -5.43 -3.64 26.72
C LEU A 399 -4.07 -2.96 26.54
N GLN A 400 -3.99 -1.94 25.68
CA GLN A 400 -2.77 -1.19 25.42
C GLN A 400 -2.18 -0.60 26.71
N ARG A 401 -3.03 -0.01 27.58
CA ARG A 401 -2.57 0.54 28.87
C ARG A 401 -1.98 -0.53 29.79
N ARG A 402 -2.59 -1.71 29.87
CA ARG A 402 -2.08 -2.82 30.71
C ARG A 402 -0.73 -3.32 30.20
N LEU A 403 -0.59 -3.50 28.89
CA LEU A 403 0.68 -3.91 28.28
C LEU A 403 1.75 -2.85 28.50
N MET A 404 1.44 -1.58 28.22
CA MET A 404 2.40 -0.49 28.35
C MET A 404 2.89 -0.34 29.78
N LYS A 405 2.02 -0.48 30.79
CA LYS A 405 2.44 -0.40 32.19
C LYS A 405 3.32 -1.54 32.66
N ASN A 406 3.15 -2.74 32.13
CA ASN A 406 4.00 -3.87 32.49
C ASN A 406 5.34 -3.86 31.73
N LEU A 407 5.38 -3.25 30.54
CA LEU A 407 6.54 -3.29 29.65
C LEU A 407 7.31 -1.96 29.58
N GLU A 408 6.92 -0.92 30.33
CA GLU A 408 7.51 0.43 30.21
C GLU A 408 9.01 0.49 30.54
N CYS A 409 9.49 -0.42 31.37
CA CYS A 409 10.88 -0.46 31.82
C CYS A 409 11.81 -1.29 30.93
N LEU A 410 11.29 -2.07 29.98
CA LEU A 410 12.12 -2.94 29.14
C LEU A 410 12.87 -2.12 28.09
N ARG A 411 14.20 -2.25 28.10
CA ARG A 411 15.10 -1.59 27.17
C ARG A 411 16.24 -2.49 26.73
N VAL A 412 16.83 -2.17 25.58
CA VAL A 412 18.06 -2.80 25.10
C VAL A 412 19.25 -2.21 25.84
N ASN A 413 20.12 -3.05 26.41
CA ASN A 413 21.34 -2.63 27.07
C ASN A 413 22.55 -2.63 26.11
N TYR A 414 23.69 -2.08 26.54
CA TYR A 414 24.92 -1.98 25.73
C TYR A 414 25.53 -3.34 25.33
N ASP A 415 25.15 -4.42 26.02
CA ASP A 415 25.51 -5.79 25.69
C ASP A 415 24.48 -6.49 24.79
N HIS A 416 23.52 -5.73 24.23
CA HIS A 416 22.38 -6.19 23.41
C HIS A 416 21.36 -7.09 24.11
N THR A 417 21.50 -7.28 25.43
CA THR A 417 20.47 -7.96 26.23
C THR A 417 19.29 -7.02 26.47
N VAL A 418 18.07 -7.58 26.50
CA VAL A 418 16.87 -6.85 26.89
C VAL A 418 16.68 -7.05 28.39
N ARG A 419 16.69 -5.95 29.14
CA ARG A 419 16.58 -5.98 30.59
C ARG A 419 15.45 -5.10 31.09
N ASP A 420 14.91 -5.50 32.23
CA ASP A 420 14.01 -4.67 33.02
C ASP A 420 14.83 -3.71 33.92
N SER A 421 14.13 -2.76 34.54
CA SER A 421 14.65 -1.72 35.42
C SER A 421 15.41 -2.24 36.64
N ASP A 422 15.10 -3.45 37.11
CA ASP A 422 15.78 -4.15 38.20
C ASP A 422 17.10 -4.83 37.76
N GLY A 423 17.37 -4.86 36.45
CA GLY A 423 18.52 -5.53 35.86
C GLY A 423 18.29 -6.99 35.50
N SER A 424 17.09 -7.52 35.72
CA SER A 424 16.70 -8.87 35.28
C SER A 424 16.74 -8.97 33.76
N ILE A 425 17.37 -10.02 33.26
CA ILE A 425 17.47 -10.29 31.81
C ILE A 425 16.20 -11.00 31.37
N ILE A 426 15.51 -10.43 30.38
CA ILE A 426 14.31 -11.01 29.76
C ILE A 426 14.69 -11.72 28.47
N GLU A 427 15.50 -11.09 27.62
CA GLU A 427 16.04 -11.68 26.39
C GLU A 427 17.56 -11.46 26.33
N PHE A 428 18.29 -12.46 25.84
CA PHE A 428 19.74 -12.34 25.65
C PHE A 428 20.11 -11.49 24.43
N ILE A 429 19.27 -11.51 23.41
CA ILE A 429 19.40 -10.72 22.18
C ILE A 429 17.98 -10.32 21.79
N TYR A 430 17.76 -9.03 21.54
CA TYR A 430 16.45 -8.54 21.11
C TYR A 430 15.94 -9.28 19.87
N GLY A 431 14.79 -9.96 19.98
CA GLY A 431 14.21 -10.68 18.83
C GLY A 431 15.08 -11.81 18.27
N GLU A 432 16.02 -12.34 19.06
CA GLU A 432 17.00 -13.39 18.70
C GLU A 432 18.01 -13.04 17.59
N ASP A 433 17.81 -11.93 16.86
CA ASP A 433 18.72 -11.43 15.83
C ASP A 433 19.25 -10.01 16.10
N GLY A 434 18.75 -9.32 17.12
CA GLY A 434 19.21 -7.99 17.54
C GLY A 434 18.82 -6.87 16.59
N VAL A 435 17.99 -7.14 15.59
CA VAL A 435 17.68 -6.20 14.51
C VAL A 435 16.51 -5.30 14.88
N ASP A 436 16.66 -3.99 14.63
CA ASP A 436 15.57 -3.03 14.72
C ASP A 436 14.58 -3.22 13.56
N VAL A 437 13.29 -3.38 13.90
CA VAL A 437 12.18 -3.59 12.96
C VAL A 437 12.10 -2.50 11.90
N VAL A 438 12.44 -1.26 12.26
CA VAL A 438 12.47 -0.10 11.35
C VAL A 438 13.50 -0.28 10.23
N LYS A 439 14.58 -1.03 10.49
CA LYS A 439 15.70 -1.24 9.56
C LYS A 439 15.70 -2.62 8.89
N THR A 440 14.75 -3.51 9.25
CA THR A 440 14.69 -4.89 8.74
C THR A 440 14.29 -5.00 7.28
N SER A 441 13.45 -4.08 6.77
CA SER A 441 12.75 -4.23 5.48
C SER A 441 13.65 -4.69 4.32
N TRP A 442 14.80 -4.07 4.12
CA TRP A 442 15.66 -4.32 2.96
C TRP A 442 16.75 -5.39 3.18
N LEU A 443 16.88 -5.97 4.38
CA LEU A 443 17.92 -6.96 4.69
C LEU A 443 17.85 -8.22 3.81
N THR A 444 16.63 -8.62 3.42
CA THR A 444 16.39 -9.82 2.61
C THR A 444 16.30 -9.54 1.11
N GLU A 445 16.28 -8.27 0.70
CA GLU A 445 16.14 -7.86 -0.71
C GLU A 445 17.50 -7.81 -1.43
N PHE A 446 18.14 -8.97 -1.54
CA PHE A 446 19.50 -9.09 -2.09
C PHE A 446 19.66 -8.57 -3.52
N LYS A 447 18.61 -8.63 -4.35
CA LYS A 447 18.65 -8.08 -5.72
C LYS A 447 18.82 -6.57 -5.72
N PHE A 448 18.15 -5.89 -4.82
CA PHE A 448 18.22 -4.44 -4.67
C PHE A 448 19.58 -4.03 -4.08
N LEU A 449 20.03 -4.71 -3.03
CA LEU A 449 21.34 -4.45 -2.41
C LEU A 449 22.49 -4.66 -3.41
N ALA A 450 22.40 -5.71 -4.24
CA ALA A 450 23.40 -5.98 -5.27
C ALA A 450 23.43 -4.89 -6.37
N ALA A 451 22.26 -4.40 -6.80
CA ALA A 451 22.17 -3.33 -7.80
C ALA A 451 22.69 -1.98 -7.29
N ASN A 452 22.53 -1.68 -6.00
CA ASN A 452 22.85 -0.38 -5.39
C ASN A 452 24.09 -0.40 -4.49
N LYS A 453 25.00 -1.35 -4.70
CA LYS A 453 26.21 -1.54 -3.89
C LYS A 453 27.01 -0.25 -3.69
N LYS A 454 27.22 0.55 -4.74
CA LYS A 454 28.00 1.79 -4.68
C LYS A 454 27.36 2.82 -3.74
N THR A 455 26.05 2.99 -3.84
CA THR A 455 25.27 3.92 -3.01
C THR A 455 25.23 3.47 -1.56
N LEU A 456 25.04 2.17 -1.33
CA LEU A 456 25.06 1.62 0.03
C LEU A 456 26.43 1.74 0.69
N SER A 457 27.52 1.46 -0.05
CA SER A 457 28.88 1.65 0.44
C SER A 457 29.18 3.11 0.79
N ALA A 458 28.73 4.06 -0.04
CA ALA A 458 28.86 5.48 0.24
C ALA A 458 28.09 5.89 1.51
N ARG A 459 26.86 5.39 1.69
CA ARG A 459 26.06 5.66 2.91
C ARG A 459 26.71 5.11 4.17
N LEU A 460 27.27 3.90 4.10
CA LEU A 460 27.94 3.26 5.23
C LEU A 460 29.34 3.81 5.49
N GLY A 461 29.79 4.84 4.74
CA GLY A 461 31.11 5.46 4.93
C GLY A 461 32.30 4.60 4.50
N VAL A 462 32.06 3.52 3.74
CA VAL A 462 33.09 2.57 3.32
C VAL A 462 33.48 2.83 1.86
N HIS A 463 34.59 3.56 1.67
CA HIS A 463 35.12 3.85 0.33
C HIS A 463 35.84 2.64 -0.31
N GLN A 464 36.37 1.71 0.51
CA GLN A 464 37.01 0.46 0.06
C GLN A 464 36.49 -0.73 0.88
N LEU A 465 35.86 -1.70 0.21
CA LEU A 465 35.27 -2.91 0.83
C LEU A 465 36.30 -3.98 1.25
N GLU A 466 37.58 -3.73 0.97
CA GLU A 466 38.68 -4.65 1.28
C GLU A 466 39.23 -4.43 2.70
N ASP A 467 39.02 -3.25 3.31
CA ASP A 467 39.56 -2.88 4.64
C ASP A 467 38.56 -3.05 5.80
N ALA A 468 37.28 -3.30 5.53
CA ALA A 468 36.29 -3.47 6.59
C ALA A 468 36.27 -4.93 7.09
N LEU A 469 37.17 -5.25 8.02
CA LEU A 469 37.03 -6.44 8.86
C LEU A 469 35.89 -6.20 9.88
N PRO A 470 34.84 -7.05 9.92
CA PRO A 470 33.72 -6.91 10.85
C PRO A 470 34.09 -6.98 12.34
N SER A 471 35.32 -7.34 12.68
CA SER A 471 35.78 -7.60 14.05
C SER A 471 35.86 -6.35 14.94
N GLU A 472 35.72 -5.14 14.38
CA GLU A 472 35.82 -3.89 15.13
C GLU A 472 34.47 -3.20 15.41
N TYR A 473 33.36 -3.66 14.84
CA TYR A 473 32.07 -2.96 14.96
C TYR A 473 31.28 -3.35 16.22
N ASP A 474 31.37 -4.60 16.69
CA ASP A 474 30.69 -5.05 17.89
C ASP A 474 31.42 -6.23 18.54
N SER A 475 31.58 -6.19 19.87
CA SER A 475 32.23 -7.26 20.63
C SER A 475 31.32 -8.47 20.88
N TYR A 476 30.00 -8.28 20.81
CA TYR A 476 29.00 -9.27 21.22
C TYR A 476 28.35 -9.98 20.03
N ILE A 477 28.01 -9.25 18.97
CA ILE A 477 27.42 -9.83 17.74
C ILE A 477 28.46 -9.79 16.63
N LYS A 478 29.03 -10.95 16.27
CA LYS A 478 30.12 -11.05 15.27
C LYS A 478 29.70 -11.70 13.97
N ASP A 479 28.67 -12.55 14.04
CA ASP A 479 28.21 -13.35 12.92
C ASP A 479 26.82 -12.95 12.44
N LEU A 480 26.55 -13.30 11.19
CA LEU A 480 25.21 -13.14 10.63
C LEU A 480 24.32 -14.25 11.21
N PRO A 481 23.02 -14.00 11.43
CA PRO A 481 22.08 -15.05 11.76
C PRO A 481 22.08 -16.14 10.67
N ASP A 482 22.07 -17.40 11.09
CA ASP A 482 22.13 -18.57 10.18
C ASP A 482 21.03 -18.50 9.10
N ALA A 483 19.82 -18.06 9.49
CA ALA A 483 18.69 -17.91 8.59
C ALA A 483 18.95 -16.87 7.47
N LEU A 484 19.66 -15.77 7.76
CA LEU A 484 19.99 -14.75 6.78
C LEU A 484 21.13 -15.23 5.86
N GLU A 485 22.11 -15.93 6.42
CA GLU A 485 23.21 -16.54 5.68
C GLU A 485 22.70 -17.61 4.70
N GLU A 486 21.81 -18.49 5.13
CA GLU A 486 21.17 -19.47 4.26
C GLU A 486 20.41 -18.82 3.10
N LYS A 487 19.62 -17.78 3.38
CA LYS A 487 18.85 -17.04 2.36
C LYS A 487 19.78 -16.39 1.34
N MET A 488 20.91 -15.83 1.81
CA MET A 488 21.94 -15.26 0.95
C MET A 488 22.57 -16.35 0.05
N ASN A 489 22.96 -17.49 0.61
CA ASN A 489 23.56 -18.59 -0.15
C ASN A 489 22.59 -19.14 -1.21
N LYS A 490 21.32 -19.39 -0.83
CA LYS A 490 20.24 -19.80 -1.76
C LYS A 490 20.03 -18.78 -2.88
N PHE A 491 20.16 -17.47 -2.59
CA PHE A 491 20.06 -16.42 -3.60
C PHE A 491 21.24 -16.45 -4.58
N ILE A 492 22.47 -16.59 -4.07
CA ILE A 492 23.68 -16.67 -4.88
C ILE A 492 23.62 -17.89 -5.82
N GLU A 493 23.21 -19.05 -5.31
CA GLU A 493 23.06 -20.29 -6.09
C GLU A 493 22.06 -20.13 -7.24
N LYS A 494 20.91 -19.48 -7.00
CA LYS A 494 19.87 -19.24 -8.02
C LYS A 494 20.29 -18.27 -9.13
N LEU A 495 21.35 -17.49 -8.96
CA LEU A 495 21.80 -16.54 -9.97
C LEU A 495 22.65 -17.23 -11.06
N SER A 496 22.17 -17.21 -12.30
CA SER A 496 22.95 -17.58 -13.50
C SER A 496 24.24 -16.77 -13.62
N LYS A 497 25.31 -17.36 -14.16
CA LYS A 497 26.61 -16.69 -14.40
C LYS A 497 26.46 -15.31 -15.08
N LYS A 498 25.62 -15.20 -16.13
CA LYS A 498 25.34 -13.93 -16.83
C LYS A 498 24.72 -12.86 -15.92
N LYS A 499 23.85 -13.24 -14.98
CA LYS A 499 23.23 -12.31 -14.02
C LYS A 499 24.20 -11.89 -12.91
N ARG A 500 25.11 -12.80 -12.50
CA ARG A 500 26.20 -12.48 -11.56
C ARG A 500 27.14 -11.42 -12.14
N ASP A 501 27.47 -11.53 -13.43
CA ASP A 501 28.26 -10.53 -14.14
C ASP A 501 27.54 -9.18 -14.26
N SER A 502 26.24 -9.18 -14.60
CA SER A 502 25.46 -7.93 -14.71
C SER A 502 25.28 -7.18 -13.38
N LEU A 503 25.39 -7.88 -12.24
CA LEU A 503 25.30 -7.31 -10.90
C LEU A 503 26.67 -7.02 -10.28
N HIS A 504 27.76 -7.13 -11.07
CA HIS A 504 29.14 -6.96 -10.59
C HIS A 504 29.49 -7.83 -9.37
N LEU A 505 28.88 -9.01 -9.24
CA LEU A 505 29.10 -9.98 -8.14
C LEU A 505 30.34 -10.86 -8.36
N ARG A 506 31.39 -10.34 -9.01
CA ARG A 506 32.60 -11.14 -9.33
C ARG A 506 33.39 -11.57 -8.09
N LYS A 507 33.36 -10.77 -7.02
CA LYS A 507 33.93 -11.12 -5.70
C LYS A 507 32.80 -11.29 -4.69
N LEU A 508 32.32 -12.54 -4.50
CA LEU A 508 31.25 -12.89 -3.54
C LEU A 508 31.57 -12.40 -2.12
N LYS A 509 32.85 -12.41 -1.74
CA LYS A 509 33.37 -11.89 -0.47
C LYS A 509 32.94 -10.43 -0.22
N HIS A 510 32.95 -9.58 -1.24
CA HIS A 510 32.60 -8.17 -1.08
C HIS A 510 31.10 -7.96 -0.85
N PHE A 511 30.25 -8.82 -1.42
CA PHE A 511 28.80 -8.73 -1.20
C PHE A 511 28.44 -9.25 0.19
N ARG A 512 29.09 -10.34 0.64
CA ARG A 512 28.93 -10.84 2.01
C ARG A 512 29.38 -9.81 3.04
N ASN A 513 30.52 -9.14 2.83
CA ASN A 513 30.99 -8.07 3.71
C ASN A 513 30.02 -6.88 3.74
N LEU A 514 29.48 -6.48 2.59
CA LEU A 514 28.47 -5.42 2.52
C LEU A 514 27.20 -5.79 3.31
N LEU A 515 26.73 -7.04 3.17
CA LEU A 515 25.57 -7.53 3.90
C LEU A 515 25.83 -7.58 5.41
N LYS A 516 27.02 -8.02 5.83
CA LYS A 516 27.47 -7.96 7.23
C LYS A 516 27.40 -6.53 7.76
N LEU A 517 28.03 -5.57 7.07
CA LEU A 517 28.01 -4.16 7.47
C LEU A 517 26.59 -3.61 7.54
N LYS A 518 25.74 -3.96 6.57
CA LYS A 518 24.34 -3.54 6.57
C LYS A 518 23.57 -4.14 7.76
N TYR A 519 23.79 -5.42 8.06
CA TYR A 519 23.20 -6.08 9.23
C TYR A 519 23.60 -5.37 10.53
N PHE A 520 24.89 -5.12 10.75
CA PHE A 520 25.36 -4.41 11.95
C PHE A 520 24.80 -2.98 12.06
N SER A 521 24.69 -2.26 10.95
CA SER A 521 24.04 -0.93 10.94
C SER A 521 22.53 -0.97 11.23
N SER A 522 21.92 -2.16 11.16
CA SER A 522 20.48 -2.38 11.36
C SER A 522 20.15 -2.93 12.75
N LEU A 523 21.15 -3.11 13.63
CA LEU A 523 20.92 -3.53 15.01
C LEU A 523 20.14 -2.45 15.79
N ALA A 524 19.35 -2.91 16.75
CA ALA A 524 18.68 -2.06 17.74
C ALA A 524 19.72 -1.29 18.56
N GLN A 525 19.45 -0.02 18.84
CA GLN A 525 20.41 0.79 19.57
C GLN A 525 20.29 0.52 21.08
N PRO A 526 21.40 0.50 21.83
CA PRO A 526 21.34 0.50 23.28
C PRO A 526 20.53 1.71 23.79
N GLY A 527 19.59 1.46 24.69
CA GLY A 527 18.65 2.46 25.23
C GLY A 527 17.27 2.45 24.57
N GLU A 528 17.07 1.70 23.49
CA GLU A 528 15.78 1.59 22.80
C GLU A 528 14.70 1.01 23.72
N ALA A 529 13.56 1.71 23.85
CA ALA A 529 12.45 1.35 24.74
C ALA A 529 11.55 0.26 24.12
N VAL A 530 12.13 -0.92 23.86
CA VAL A 530 11.49 -2.03 23.14
C VAL A 530 10.20 -2.53 23.78
N GLY A 531 10.06 -2.46 25.10
CA GLY A 531 8.81 -2.87 25.76
C GLY A 531 7.64 -1.95 25.46
N VAL A 532 7.88 -0.63 25.43
CA VAL A 532 6.86 0.36 25.03
C VAL A 532 6.49 0.16 23.57
N ILE A 533 7.49 -0.02 22.70
CA ILE A 533 7.29 -0.27 21.27
C ILE A 533 6.45 -1.54 21.05
N ALA A 534 6.76 -2.63 21.76
CA ALA A 534 6.00 -3.88 21.68
C ALA A 534 4.55 -3.70 22.15
N ALA A 535 4.33 -3.02 23.28
CA ALA A 535 2.99 -2.72 23.79
C ALA A 535 2.16 -1.89 22.81
N GLN A 536 2.76 -0.86 22.20
CA GLN A 536 2.11 -0.03 21.19
C GLN A 536 1.83 -0.80 19.90
N SER A 537 2.78 -1.64 19.46
CA SER A 537 2.66 -2.46 18.25
C SER A 537 1.57 -3.53 18.36
N ILE A 538 1.17 -3.92 19.58
CA ILE A 538 0.03 -4.82 19.82
C ILE A 538 -1.26 -4.02 20.02
N GLY A 539 -1.21 -2.96 20.83
CA GLY A 539 -2.40 -2.24 21.26
C GLY A 539 -2.99 -1.28 20.23
N GLU A 540 -2.17 -0.71 19.34
CA GLU A 540 -2.63 0.18 18.27
C GLU A 540 -3.40 -0.55 17.15
N PRO A 541 -2.95 -1.71 16.64
CA PRO A 541 -3.70 -2.44 15.61
C PRO A 541 -4.86 -3.30 16.14
N SER A 542 -4.95 -3.53 17.46
CA SER A 542 -6.04 -4.29 18.11
C SER A 542 -7.32 -3.47 18.25
#